data_AF-A0A0U2ZBH7-F1
#
_entry.id   AF-A0A0U2ZBH7-F1
#
_cell.length_a   1.000
_cell.length_b   1.000
_cell.length_c   1.000
_cell.angle_alpha   90.00
_cell.angle_beta   90.00
_cell.angle_gamma   90.00
#
_symmetry.space_group_name_H-M   'P 1'
#
loop_
_entity.id
_entity.type
_entity.pdbx_description
1 polymer ?
#
loop_
_entity_poly.entity_id
_entity_poly.type
_entity_poly.pdbx_seq_one_letter_code
_entity_poly.pdbx_strand_id
1 'polypeptide(L)'
;MKKQLMTVLFGSVLVLGACGGGEETSPEEPADTGGDTETETTTVDAEAVIQQNCISCHGENLEGQGNFPALNDVGSRLSQEEILSVIENGQGAMPPNIIEGEEAQAVAEYLANQQ
;
A
#
# COMPACT_ATOMS: atom_id res chain seq x y z
N MET A 1 -14.91 53.65 37.62
CA MET A 1 -15.96 54.45 36.94
C MET A 1 -16.98 53.48 36.36
N LYS A 2 -18.29 53.83 36.40
CA LYS A 2 -19.43 53.37 35.57
C LYS A 2 -19.25 52.01 34.83
N LYS A 3 -20.17 51.05 34.78
CA LYS A 3 -21.61 50.92 35.03
C LYS A 3 -21.86 49.42 34.72
N GLN A 4 -22.57 48.69 35.59
CA GLN A 4 -23.89 48.11 35.26
C GLN A 4 -23.89 46.84 34.38
N LEU A 5 -24.48 45.79 34.97
CA LEU A 5 -25.56 44.97 34.41
C LEU A 5 -25.22 44.12 33.16
N MET A 6 -25.15 42.79 33.34
CA MET A 6 -26.32 41.92 33.10
C MET A 6 -25.98 40.46 33.39
N THR A 7 -26.44 40.03 34.56
CA THR A 7 -26.83 38.67 34.91
C THR A 7 -27.66 38.03 33.79
N VAL A 8 -27.19 36.91 33.21
CA VAL A 8 -28.10 35.87 32.69
C VAL A 8 -27.78 34.58 33.40
N LEU A 9 -28.74 34.22 34.23
CA LEU A 9 -28.78 33.08 35.11
C LEU A 9 -29.62 32.01 34.38
N PHE A 10 -28.94 31.04 33.79
CA PHE A 10 -29.46 29.71 33.48
C PHE A 10 -28.27 28.80 33.83
N GLY A 11 -28.14 28.28 35.04
CA GLY A 11 -29.17 27.59 35.79
C GLY A 11 -29.14 26.12 35.37
N SER A 12 -28.25 25.35 36.02
CA SER A 12 -28.39 23.93 36.33
C SER A 12 -28.46 22.94 35.14
N VAL A 13 -27.76 21.80 35.07
CA VAL A 13 -27.10 20.96 36.07
C VAL A 13 -26.24 19.94 35.28
N LEU A 14 -25.13 19.55 35.92
CA LEU A 14 -24.27 18.40 35.66
C LEU A 14 -24.80 17.29 34.74
N VAL A 15 -24.05 17.02 33.67
CA VAL A 15 -23.73 15.63 33.28
C VAL A 15 -22.21 15.52 33.23
N LEU A 16 -21.68 14.64 34.09
CA LEU A 16 -20.28 14.26 34.21
C LEU A 16 -19.83 13.53 32.94
N GLY A 17 -19.27 14.29 31.99
CA GLY A 17 -18.47 13.75 30.88
C GLY A 17 -17.00 13.79 31.27
N ALA A 18 -16.46 12.63 31.64
CA ALA A 18 -15.09 12.43 32.07
C ALA A 18 -14.06 12.83 30.99
N CYS A 19 -12.99 13.48 31.45
CA CYS A 19 -11.63 13.56 30.90
C CYS A 19 -11.46 13.33 29.39
N GLY A 20 -11.42 14.42 28.63
CA GLY A 20 -10.75 14.45 27.33
C GLY A 20 -9.34 15.01 27.49
N GLY A 21 -8.36 14.31 26.93
CA GLY A 21 -7.03 14.84 26.62
C GLY A 21 -5.90 14.24 27.45
N GLY A 22 -5.38 13.10 26.98
CA GLY A 22 -4.14 12.50 27.48
C GLY A 22 -3.97 11.08 26.94
N GLU A 23 -3.10 10.97 25.93
CA GLU A 23 -2.24 9.85 25.50
C GLU A 23 -2.48 8.45 26.12
N GLU A 24 -2.55 7.39 25.30
CA GLU A 24 -1.79 6.11 25.41
C GLU A 24 -2.29 5.08 24.33
N THR A 25 -1.45 4.73 23.35
CA THR A 25 -1.13 3.37 22.86
C THR A 25 -2.23 2.33 22.50
N SER A 26 -2.37 2.07 21.17
CA SER A 26 -2.34 0.78 20.41
C SER A 26 -3.21 -0.45 20.81
N PRO A 27 -3.37 -1.49 19.95
CA PRO A 27 -3.87 -1.62 18.57
C PRO A 27 -5.07 -2.61 18.51
N GLU A 28 -5.39 -3.11 17.30
CA GLU A 28 -6.35 -4.18 16.94
C GLU A 28 -7.70 -3.70 16.35
N GLU A 29 -7.84 -3.79 15.02
CA GLU A 29 -8.50 -4.95 14.41
C GLU A 29 -7.87 -5.28 13.04
N PRO A 30 -7.78 -6.57 12.70
CA PRO A 30 -7.11 -7.08 11.51
C PRO A 30 -8.06 -7.08 10.30
N ALA A 31 -7.55 -6.67 9.14
CA ALA A 31 -8.13 -7.05 7.85
C ALA A 31 -7.23 -8.12 7.23
N ASP A 32 -7.45 -9.35 7.70
CA ASP A 32 -7.04 -10.59 7.02
C ASP A 32 -7.87 -10.74 5.74
N THR A 33 -7.21 -10.66 4.59
CA THR A 33 -7.34 -11.66 3.51
C THR A 33 -6.18 -11.47 2.54
N GLY A 34 -5.25 -12.42 2.50
CA GLY A 34 -4.19 -12.40 1.49
C GLY A 34 -3.03 -13.35 1.74
N GLY A 35 -3.30 -14.66 1.77
CA GLY A 35 -2.33 -15.67 1.34
C GLY A 35 -1.11 -15.89 2.23
N ASP A 36 -1.28 -16.78 3.21
CA ASP A 36 -0.20 -17.54 3.82
C ASP A 36 0.57 -18.31 2.73
N THR A 37 1.78 -17.87 2.40
CA THR A 37 2.84 -18.71 1.82
C THR A 37 4.16 -18.23 2.40
N GLU A 38 4.43 -18.69 3.62
CA GLU A 38 5.79 -18.74 4.14
C GLU A 38 6.63 -19.64 3.22
N THR A 39 7.49 -19.02 2.41
CA THR A 39 8.76 -19.65 2.01
C THR A 39 9.88 -18.76 2.53
N GLU A 40 10.35 -19.09 3.73
CA GLU A 40 11.58 -18.56 4.31
C GLU A 40 12.78 -18.91 3.41
N THR A 41 13.22 -17.94 2.63
CA THR A 41 14.56 -17.79 2.06
C THR A 41 14.79 -16.29 1.99
N THR A 42 15.91 -15.77 2.52
CA THR A 42 16.29 -14.33 2.57
C THR A 42 15.31 -13.43 1.83
N THR A 43 14.28 -12.92 2.54
CA THR A 43 13.08 -12.37 1.91
C THR A 43 13.45 -11.14 1.11
N VAL A 44 13.50 -11.27 -0.21
CA VAL A 44 13.60 -10.10 -1.09
C VAL A 44 12.37 -9.25 -0.88
N ASP A 45 12.57 -7.97 -0.58
CA ASP A 45 11.49 -7.00 -0.49
C ASP A 45 11.01 -6.63 -1.90
N ALA A 46 10.06 -7.40 -2.42
CA ALA A 46 9.52 -7.21 -3.76
C ALA A 46 8.93 -5.80 -3.95
N GLU A 47 8.30 -5.24 -2.92
CA GLU A 47 7.70 -3.90 -2.98
C GLU A 47 8.77 -2.82 -3.15
N ALA A 48 9.88 -2.93 -2.40
CA ALA A 48 11.00 -2.02 -2.55
C ALA A 48 11.66 -2.12 -3.93
N VAL A 49 11.77 -3.32 -4.50
CA VAL A 49 12.30 -3.53 -5.85
C VAL A 49 11.37 -2.92 -6.90
N ILE A 50 10.05 -3.11 -6.75
CA ILE A 50 9.02 -2.52 -7.62
C ILE A 50 9.09 -0.99 -7.59
N GLN A 51 9.18 -0.40 -6.40
CA GLN A 51 9.30 1.06 -6.24
C GLN A 51 10.55 1.63 -6.88
N GLN A 52 11.65 0.87 -6.92
CA GLN A 52 12.90 1.34 -7.53
C GLN A 52 12.92 1.19 -9.04
N ASN A 53 12.30 0.13 -9.57
CA ASN A 53 12.53 -0.30 -10.95
C ASN A 53 11.30 -0.21 -11.86
N CYS A 54 10.08 -0.32 -11.31
CA CYS A 54 8.87 -0.51 -12.12
C CYS A 54 8.02 0.76 -12.22
N ILE A 55 7.87 1.50 -11.11
CA ILE A 55 6.90 2.61 -11.01
C ILE A 55 7.21 3.80 -11.94
N SER A 56 8.49 3.96 -12.33
CA SER A 56 8.92 5.04 -13.22
C SER A 56 8.26 5.00 -14.60
N CYS A 57 7.83 3.81 -15.03
CA CYS A 57 7.08 3.58 -16.26
C CYS A 57 5.63 3.19 -15.98
N HIS A 58 5.39 2.36 -14.97
CA HIS A 58 4.07 1.76 -14.72
C HIS A 58 3.18 2.55 -13.75
N GLY A 59 3.60 3.75 -13.34
CA GLY A 59 2.84 4.59 -12.39
C GLY A 59 3.22 4.31 -10.94
N GLU A 60 3.05 5.33 -10.09
CA GLU A 60 3.43 5.27 -8.66
C GLU A 60 2.69 4.16 -7.90
N ASN A 61 1.46 3.86 -8.30
CA ASN A 61 0.60 2.82 -7.73
C ASN A 61 0.40 1.64 -8.69
N LEU A 62 1.29 1.50 -9.69
CA LEU A 62 1.17 0.49 -10.75
C LEU A 62 -0.12 0.59 -11.57
N GLU A 63 -0.76 1.76 -11.60
CA GLU A 63 -2.01 2.03 -12.32
C GLU A 63 -1.83 2.18 -13.84
N GLY A 64 -0.58 2.13 -14.31
CA GLY A 64 -0.20 2.37 -15.69
C GLY A 64 0.00 3.86 -15.98
N GLN A 65 0.80 4.17 -17.00
CA GLN A 65 1.04 5.55 -17.43
C GLN A 65 1.17 5.63 -18.95
N GLY A 66 0.22 6.31 -19.60
CA GLY A 66 0.24 6.50 -21.05
C GLY A 66 0.23 5.16 -21.80
N ASN A 67 1.35 4.81 -22.45
CA ASN A 67 1.49 3.55 -23.19
C ASN A 67 2.02 2.39 -22.33
N PHE A 68 2.39 2.64 -21.08
CA PHE A 68 2.82 1.60 -20.14
C PHE A 68 1.57 1.05 -19.43
N PRO A 69 1.31 -0.27 -19.51
CA PRO A 69 0.10 -0.87 -18.96
C PRO A 69 0.10 -0.86 -17.43
N ALA A 70 -1.10 -0.93 -16.84
CA ALA A 70 -1.26 -1.16 -15.41
C ALA A 70 -0.71 -2.54 -15.00
N LEU A 71 -0.11 -2.61 -13.82
CA LEU A 71 0.36 -3.83 -13.18
C LEU A 71 -0.38 -4.16 -11.87
N ASN A 72 -1.22 -3.24 -11.37
CA ASN A 72 -1.97 -3.43 -10.13
C ASN A 72 -3.07 -4.51 -10.19
N ASP A 73 -3.38 -5.02 -11.38
CA ASP A 73 -4.34 -6.11 -11.65
C ASP A 73 -3.72 -7.23 -12.52
N VAL A 74 -2.39 -7.27 -12.64
CA VAL A 74 -1.73 -8.12 -13.65
C VAL A 74 -1.87 -9.61 -13.36
N GLY A 75 -1.98 -10.00 -12.10
CA GLY A 75 -2.24 -11.38 -11.67
C GLY A 75 -3.60 -11.92 -12.11
N SER A 76 -4.57 -11.05 -12.39
CA SER A 76 -5.83 -11.44 -13.05
C SER A 76 -5.67 -11.81 -14.53
N ARG A 77 -4.52 -11.47 -15.13
CA ARG A 77 -4.28 -11.58 -16.58
C ARG A 77 -3.12 -12.51 -16.94
N LEU A 78 -2.11 -12.62 -16.08
CA LEU A 78 -0.87 -13.37 -16.30
C LEU A 78 -0.53 -14.21 -15.07
N SER A 79 0.04 -15.39 -15.28
CA SER A 79 0.64 -16.19 -14.21
C SER A 79 1.98 -15.61 -13.74
N GLN A 80 2.47 -16.07 -12.58
CA GLN A 80 3.80 -15.74 -12.09
C GLN A 80 4.89 -16.04 -13.12
N GLU A 81 4.85 -17.20 -13.78
CA GLU A 81 5.85 -17.58 -14.79
C GLU A 81 5.79 -16.69 -16.04
N GLU A 82 4.59 -16.26 -16.44
CA GLU A 82 4.41 -15.34 -17.55
C GLU A 82 4.94 -13.95 -17.20
N ILE A 83 4.69 -13.47 -15.98
CA ILE A 83 5.23 -12.19 -15.48
C ILE A 83 6.76 -12.24 -15.41
N LEU A 84 7.33 -13.31 -14.85
CA LEU A 84 8.79 -13.50 -14.78
C LEU A 84 9.41 -13.49 -16.19
N SER A 85 8.79 -14.21 -17.13
CA SER A 85 9.24 -14.24 -18.52
C SER A 85 9.24 -12.86 -19.16
N VAL A 86 8.24 -12.01 -18.87
CA VAL A 86 8.22 -10.62 -19.35
C VAL A 86 9.31 -9.77 -18.71
N ILE A 87 9.62 -9.98 -17.42
CA ILE A 87 10.71 -9.27 -16.74
C ILE A 87 12.07 -9.64 -17.36
N GLU A 88 12.31 -10.92 -17.61
CA GLU A 88 13.57 -11.43 -18.18
C GLU A 88 13.72 -11.07 -19.66
N ASN A 89 12.67 -11.25 -20.46
CA ASN A 89 12.75 -11.12 -21.92
C ASN A 89 12.30 -9.74 -22.44
N GLY A 90 11.69 -8.93 -21.61
CA GLY A 90 11.06 -7.67 -21.99
C GLY A 90 9.79 -7.90 -22.83
N GLN A 91 9.04 -6.82 -23.05
CA GLN A 91 7.86 -6.84 -23.92
C GLN A 91 7.58 -5.46 -24.50
N GLY A 92 7.56 -5.37 -25.83
CA GLY A 92 7.31 -4.11 -26.53
C GLY A 92 8.35 -3.05 -26.19
N ALA A 93 7.95 -2.02 -25.43
CA ALA A 93 8.84 -0.95 -24.97
C ALA A 93 9.54 -1.27 -23.64
N MET A 94 9.14 -2.32 -22.92
CA MET A 94 9.78 -2.74 -21.68
C MET A 94 11.10 -3.47 -22.01
N PRO A 95 12.26 -2.96 -21.58
CA PRO A 95 13.53 -3.63 -21.81
C PRO A 95 13.62 -4.96 -21.03
N PRO A 96 14.38 -5.94 -21.54
CA PRO A 96 14.66 -7.18 -20.81
C PRO A 96 15.59 -6.93 -19.61
N ASN A 97 15.54 -7.84 -18.64
CA ASN A 97 16.47 -7.93 -17.51
C ASN A 97 16.63 -6.60 -16.72
N ILE A 98 15.52 -5.92 -16.44
CA ILE A 98 15.52 -4.76 -15.53
C ILE A 98 15.95 -5.18 -14.12
N ILE A 99 15.51 -6.38 -13.72
CA ILE A 99 15.89 -7.10 -12.51
C ILE A 99 16.07 -8.57 -12.90
N GLU A 100 16.83 -9.32 -12.12
CA GLU A 100 17.21 -10.70 -12.43
C GLU A 100 17.22 -11.57 -11.16
N GLY A 101 17.24 -12.90 -11.34
CA GLY A 101 17.41 -13.85 -10.23
C GLY A 101 16.28 -13.78 -9.20
N GLU A 102 16.64 -13.78 -7.92
CA GLU A 102 15.69 -13.80 -6.80
C GLU A 102 14.80 -12.55 -6.77
N GLU A 103 15.30 -11.39 -7.21
CA GLU A 103 14.49 -10.17 -7.32
C GLU A 103 13.39 -10.29 -8.36
N ALA A 104 13.72 -10.81 -9.54
CA ALA A 104 12.73 -11.02 -10.60
C ALA A 104 11.65 -12.04 -10.17
N GLN A 105 12.07 -13.10 -9.47
CA GLN A 105 11.15 -14.12 -8.95
C GLN A 105 10.20 -13.54 -7.89
N ALA A 106 10.73 -12.80 -6.92
CA ALA A 106 9.93 -12.19 -5.86
C ALA A 106 8.95 -11.14 -6.40
N VAL A 107 9.38 -10.31 -7.35
CA VAL A 107 8.50 -9.34 -8.01
C VAL A 107 7.41 -10.02 -8.84
N ALA A 108 7.76 -11.07 -9.58
CA ALA A 108 6.77 -11.82 -10.36
C ALA A 108 5.72 -12.48 -9.47
N GLU A 109 6.14 -13.05 -8.33
CA GLU A 109 5.24 -13.64 -7.33
C GLU A 109 4.31 -12.59 -6.74
N TYR A 110 4.86 -11.45 -6.31
CA TYR A 110 4.08 -10.35 -5.75
C TYR A 110 3.00 -9.88 -6.75
N LEU A 111 3.41 -9.60 -7.99
CA LEU A 111 2.50 -9.11 -9.04
C LEU A 111 1.46 -10.14 -9.46
N ALA A 112 1.78 -11.44 -9.43
CA ALA A 112 0.81 -12.50 -9.71
C ALA A 112 -0.31 -12.58 -8.68
N ASN A 113 -0.09 -12.08 -7.46
CA ASN A 113 -1.10 -12.01 -6.41
C ASN A 113 -1.98 -10.74 -6.49
N GLN A 114 -1.65 -9.79 -7.37
CA GLN A 114 -2.42 -8.57 -7.60
C GLN A 114 -3.55 -8.81 -8.61
N GLN A 115 -4.81 -8.70 -8.18
CA GLN A 115 -6.00 -9.05 -8.96
C GLN A 115 -6.87 -7.86 -9.34
#